data_AF-A0A434DXM7-F1
#
_entry.id   AF-A0A434DXM7-F1
#
_cell.length_a   1.000
_cell.length_b   1.000
_cell.length_c   1.000
_cell.angle_alpha   90.00
_cell.angle_beta   90.00
_cell.angle_gamma   90.00
#
_symmetry.space_group_name_H-M   'P 1'
#
loop_
_entity.id
_entity.type
_entity.pdbx_description
1 polymer ?
#
loop_
_entity_poly.entity_id
_entity_poly.type
_entity_poly.pdbx_seq_one_letter_code
_entity_poly.pdbx_strand_id
1 'polypeptide(L)' 'MDVVTEGIEQEAQGERLVQFGCAGGQGFLFGRPVDADATLGYLRDSFRGALRVKAI' A
#
# COMPACT_ATOMS: atom_id res chain seq x y z
N MET A 1 16.93 -8.54 -5.83
CA MET A 1 16.44 -8.71 -4.45
C MET A 1 15.44 -7.60 -4.23
N ASP A 2 14.21 -7.94 -3.88
CA ASP A 2 13.18 -6.93 -3.64
C ASP A 2 13.33 -6.38 -2.22
N VAL A 3 13.11 -5.07 -2.06
CA VAL A 3 13.20 -4.36 -0.77
C VAL A 3 11.82 -3.85 -0.41
N VAL A 4 11.40 -4.12 0.83
CA VAL A 4 10.17 -3.58 1.42
C VAL A 4 10.57 -2.68 2.58
N THR A 5 10.20 -1.40 2.50
CA THR A 5 10.48 -0.42 3.55
C THR A 5 9.33 -0.40 4.55
N GLU A 6 9.60 -0.60 5.84
CA GLU A 6 8.57 -0.59 6.88
C GLU A 6 8.59 0.71 7.70
N GLY A 7 7.46 1.04 8.33
CA GLY A 7 7.35 2.18 9.25
C GLY A 7 7.17 3.54 8.57
N ILE A 8 6.55 3.60 7.39
CA ILE A 8 6.21 4.87 6.73
C ILE A 8 5.01 5.52 7.43
N GLU A 9 5.23 6.67 8.05
CA GLU A 9 4.24 7.41 8.83
C GLU A 9 3.93 8.79 8.25
N GLN A 10 4.79 9.32 7.37
CA GLN A 10 4.67 10.65 6.78
C GLN A 10 4.90 10.61 5.26
N GLU A 11 4.18 11.44 4.51
CA GLU A 11 4.28 11.50 3.03
C GLU A 11 5.71 11.75 2.56
N ALA A 12 6.44 12.66 3.21
CA ALA A 12 7.83 12.97 2.90
C ALA A 12 8.78 11.76 3.01
N GLN A 13 8.49 10.79 3.90
CA GLN A 13 9.26 9.54 3.97
C GLN A 13 9.00 8.70 2.72
N GLY A 14 7.72 8.53 2.33
CA GLY A 14 7.33 7.78 1.13
C GLY A 14 7.94 8.38 -0.13
N GLU A 15 7.85 9.70 -0.30
CA GLU A 15 8.46 10.41 -1.43
C GLU A 15 9.98 10.16 -1.52
N ARG A 16 10.68 10.22 -0.39
CA ARG A 16 12.12 9.98 -0.35
C ARG A 16 12.49 8.53 -0.67
N LEU A 17 11.69 7.56 -0.22
CA LEU A 17 11.91 6.14 -0.49
C LEU A 17 11.68 5.81 -1.97
N VAL A 18 10.70 6.43 -2.62
CA VAL A 18 10.51 6.33 -4.08
C VAL A 18 11.73 6.87 -4.83
N GLN A 19 12.29 8.00 -4.41
CA GLN A 19 13.52 8.56 -5.00
C GLN A 19 14.73 7.62 -4.83
N PHE A 20 14.76 6.82 -3.76
CA PHE A 20 15.78 5.80 -3.54
C PHE A 20 15.55 4.50 -4.32
N GLY A 21 14.47 4.41 -5.10
CA GLY A 21 14.16 3.23 -5.91
C GLY A 21 13.48 2.11 -5.11
N CYS A 22 12.93 2.39 -3.93
CA CYS A 22 12.15 1.42 -3.17
C CYS A 22 10.81 1.18 -3.86
N ALA A 23 10.60 -0.06 -4.34
CA ALA A 23 9.40 -0.44 -5.08
C ALA A 23 8.22 -0.84 -4.19
N GLY A 24 8.47 -1.16 -2.91
CA GLY A 24 7.44 -1.56 -1.95
C GLY A 24 7.66 -0.95 -0.58
N GLY A 25 6.56 -0.69 0.13
CA GLY A 25 6.62 -0.19 1.50
C GLY A 25 5.30 -0.36 2.27
N GLN A 26 5.42 -0.32 3.60
CA GLN A 26 4.30 -0.38 4.54
C GLN A 26 4.47 0.63 5.67
N GLY A 27 3.36 1.03 6.28
CA GLY A 27 3.36 1.86 7.48
C GLY A 27 2.00 2.50 7.74
N PHE A 28 1.87 3.14 8.89
CA PHE A 28 0.59 3.69 9.36
C PHE A 28 0.04 4.81 8.48
N LEU A 29 0.88 5.43 7.64
CA LEU A 29 0.41 6.34 6.59
C LEU A 29 -0.53 5.64 5.60
N PHE A 30 -0.25 4.37 5.26
CA PHE A 30 -0.99 3.60 4.27
C PHE A 30 -2.06 2.70 4.88
N GLY A 31 -1.85 2.27 6.12
CA GLY A 31 -2.81 1.44 6.85
C GLY A 31 -2.24 0.95 8.17
N ARG A 32 -3.11 0.81 9.16
CA ARG A 32 -2.78 0.11 10.40
C ARG A 32 -2.99 -1.40 10.21
N PRO A 33 -2.28 -2.25 10.96
CA PRO A 33 -2.62 -3.66 11.06
C PRO A 33 -4.08 -3.82 11.49
N VAL A 34 -4.81 -4.67 10.78
CA VAL A 34 -6.21 -4.98 11.04
C VAL A 34 -6.41 -6.49 11.01
N ASP A 35 -7.56 -6.96 11.50
CA ASP A 35 -7.89 -8.38 11.47
C ASP A 35 -8.12 -8.92 10.05
N ALA A 36 -8.33 -10.24 9.98
CA ALA A 36 -8.52 -10.94 8.73
C ALA A 36 -9.77 -10.50 7.96
N ASP A 37 -10.87 -10.22 8.66
CA ASP A 37 -12.14 -9.84 8.03
C ASP A 37 -12.02 -8.46 7.39
N ALA A 38 -11.42 -7.50 8.09
CA ALA A 38 -11.13 -6.17 7.56
C ALA A 38 -10.15 -6.23 6.37
N THR A 39 -9.11 -7.06 6.46
CA THR A 39 -8.15 -7.26 5.36
C THR A 39 -8.84 -7.85 4.12
N LEU A 40 -9.68 -8.87 4.30
CA LEU A 40 -10.42 -9.49 3.20
C LEU A 40 -11.41 -8.51 2.55
N GLY A 41 -12.06 -7.66 3.35
CA GLY A 41 -12.89 -6.56 2.86
C GLY A 41 -12.10 -5.62 1.95
N TYR A 42 -10.96 -5.12 2.44
CA TYR A 42 -10.08 -4.22 1.68
C TYR A 42 -9.61 -4.83 0.36
N LEU A 43 -9.19 -6.11 0.36
CA LEU A 43 -8.74 -6.79 -0.86
C LEU A 43 -9.86 -6.88 -1.90
N ARG A 44 -11.07 -7.28 -1.48
CA ARG A 44 -12.22 -7.39 -2.39
C ARG A 44 -12.56 -6.06 -3.05
N ASP A 45 -12.56 -4.98 -2.28
CA ASP A 45 -12.89 -3.66 -2.79
C ASP A 45 -11.78 -3.10 -3.69
N SER A 46 -10.51 -3.32 -3.33
CA SER A 46 -9.35 -2.99 -4.15
C SER A 46 -9.39 -3.68 -5.52
N PHE A 47 -9.70 -4.99 -5.55
CA PHE A 47 -9.85 -5.73 -6.81
C PHE A 47 -11.00 -5.21 -7.67
N ARG A 48 -12.15 -4.87 -7.07
CA ARG A 48 -13.28 -4.28 -7.79
C ARG A 48 -12.93 -2.91 -8.37
N GLY A 49 -12.21 -2.08 -7.63
CA GLY A 49 -11.72 -0.77 -8.10
C GLY A 49 -10.79 -0.91 -9.30
N ALA A 50 -9.80 -1.80 -9.21
CA ALA A 50 -8.86 -2.06 -10.31
C ALA A 50 -9.55 -2.58 -11.58
N LEU A 51 -10.55 -3.45 -11.44
CA LEU A 51 -11.35 -3.93 -12.58
C LEU A 51 -12.17 -2.81 -13.23
N ARG A 52 -12.73 -1.88 -12.44
CA ARG A 52 -13.44 -0.72 -12.98
C ARG A 52 -12.52 0.22 -13.76
N VAL A 53 -11.31 0.48 -13.26
CA VAL A 53 -10.32 1.32 -13.97
C VAL A 53 -9.92 0.69 -15.30
N LYS A 54 -9.81 -0.64 -15.39
CA LYS A 54 -9.48 -1.35 -16.64
C LYS A 54 -10.61 -1.41 -17.67
N ALA A 55 -11.86 -1.16 -17.26
CA ALA A 55 -13.04 -1.26 -18.11
C ALA A 55 -13.39 0.07 -18.82
N ILE A 56 -12.66 1.14 -18.50
CA ILE A 56 -12.74 2.48 -19.11
C ILE A 56 -11.54 2.66 -20.02
#